data_AF-A0A3M2T5M5-F1
#
_entry.id   AF-A0A3M2T5M5-F1
#
_cell.length_a   1.000
_cell.length_b   1.000
_cell.length_c   1.000
_cell.angle_alpha   90.00
_cell.angle_beta   90.00
_cell.angle_gamma   90.00
#
_symmetry.space_group_name_H-M   'P 1'
#
loop_
_entity.id
_entity.type
_entity.pdbx_description
1 polymer ?
#
loop_
_entity_poly.entity_id
_entity_poly.type
_entity_poly.pdbx_seq_one_letter_code
_entity_poly.pdbx_strand_id
1 'polypeptide(L)'
;MQIAIGFANVNSNFTEQLERMLQHIPYIDDCDTLGQKAEEQKIHKALVSVYQKVIEFYMAICDILARKGSRLVMKMILENDRLPSIVQDFLRCSDILHNVVQSTTLRILQDIHSMLLDEKIFRWLGADKLKRQSQHHDELKRLRADQACDFVLRNPNFINWYRASDSQQLLILGQLGCGKSVLMSFLVEQLRQRTEYQIPQPKVCYYYCLDTETGNDTSIVSTLILELLDQLNGLKIPFIEWYKAARTSTFDPATNFEKLEEFLHKMLGAIDRPIFIVIDALDECDMESRDRLLEVLKSISGRTSNLKIVLSSRSQEEVLEQLDGTTHIDLAPNAERDGIIVDSLVEKKLSHISPDVKALIKENLSDLAQGNAMWTRMVVDLIRIRGVKAKMPMERFLKDLPLPHKLSKLYNDLLSRCTSNDPENLKLASIALKVLAITRRPLSMLELAWAVTLGANRHITTVGALA
;
A
#
# COMPACT_ATOMS: atom_id res chain seq x y z
N MET A 1 24.46 17.53 -51.27
CA MET A 1 23.36 18.47 -50.93
C MET A 1 23.58 19.87 -51.50
N GLN A 2 24.74 20.52 -51.30
CA GLN A 2 25.09 21.79 -51.97
C GLN A 2 25.00 21.73 -53.51
N ILE A 3 25.34 20.58 -54.10
CA ILE A 3 25.16 20.33 -55.54
C ILE A 3 23.66 20.39 -55.93
N ALA A 4 22.76 19.80 -55.13
CA ALA A 4 21.32 19.82 -55.39
C ALA A 4 20.72 21.23 -55.26
N ILE A 5 21.15 22.01 -54.24
CA ILE A 5 20.75 23.42 -54.05
C ILE A 5 21.21 24.28 -55.24
N GLY A 6 22.45 24.09 -55.70
CA GLY A 6 22.99 24.80 -56.87
C GLY A 6 22.24 24.51 -58.18
N PHE A 7 21.53 23.40 -58.27
CA PHE A 7 20.69 23.03 -59.42
C PHE A 7 19.20 23.36 -59.24
N ALA A 8 18.72 23.52 -58.00
CA ALA A 8 17.33 23.82 -57.67
C ALA A 8 16.92 25.30 -57.84
N ASN A 9 17.83 26.17 -58.31
CA ASN A 9 17.61 27.61 -58.58
C ASN A 9 16.42 27.95 -59.53
N VAL A 10 15.62 26.97 -59.95
CA VAL A 10 14.44 27.10 -60.80
C VAL A 10 13.13 26.79 -60.06
N ASN A 11 13.16 26.12 -58.89
CA ASN A 11 11.95 25.75 -58.12
C ASN A 11 12.10 26.14 -56.64
N SER A 12 11.59 27.32 -56.28
CA SER A 12 11.73 27.93 -54.94
C SER A 12 11.19 27.06 -53.81
N ASN A 13 10.10 26.33 -54.05
CA ASN A 13 9.47 25.47 -53.04
C ASN A 13 10.35 24.27 -52.68
N PHE A 14 11.03 23.66 -53.66
CA PHE A 14 11.93 22.54 -53.38
C PHE A 14 13.22 22.98 -52.68
N THR A 15 13.73 24.17 -53.01
CA THR A 15 14.87 24.78 -52.29
C THR A 15 14.54 25.01 -50.83
N GLU A 16 13.35 25.53 -50.52
CA GLU A 16 12.87 25.72 -49.14
C GLU A 16 12.75 24.39 -48.37
N GLN A 17 12.27 23.33 -49.02
CA GLN A 17 12.20 21.99 -48.41
C GLN A 17 13.59 21.41 -48.11
N LEU A 18 14.57 21.62 -48.99
CA LEU A 18 15.95 21.21 -48.75
C LEU A 18 16.61 21.99 -47.62
N GLU A 19 16.35 23.29 -47.51
CA GLU A 19 16.80 24.13 -46.40
C GLU A 19 16.21 23.65 -45.08
N ARG A 20 14.90 23.35 -45.05
CA ARG A 20 14.26 22.75 -43.87
C ARG A 20 14.85 21.39 -43.51
N MET A 21 15.12 20.53 -44.49
CA MET A 21 15.77 19.24 -44.27
C MET A 21 17.14 19.42 -43.61
N LEU A 22 17.94 20.40 -44.06
CA LEU A 22 19.25 20.72 -43.45
C LEU A 22 19.14 21.17 -41.99
N GLN A 23 18.12 21.95 -41.66
CA GLN A 23 17.90 22.43 -40.30
C GLN A 23 17.55 21.31 -39.31
N HIS A 24 16.95 20.21 -39.79
CA HIS A 24 16.55 19.09 -38.94
C HIS A 24 17.67 18.07 -38.71
N ILE A 25 18.70 18.01 -39.57
CA ILE A 25 19.80 17.03 -39.47
C ILE A 25 20.56 17.10 -38.13
N PRO A 26 20.97 18.29 -37.61
CA PRO A 26 21.65 18.38 -36.32
C PRO A 26 20.80 17.84 -35.15
N TYR A 27 19.50 18.12 -35.16
CA TYR A 27 18.57 17.66 -34.12
C TYR A 27 18.42 16.12 -34.11
N ILE A 28 18.48 15.48 -35.29
CA ILE A 28 18.42 14.02 -35.42
C ILE A 28 19.67 13.37 -34.80
N ASP A 29 20.85 13.97 -34.99
CA ASP A 29 22.12 13.51 -34.42
C ASP A 29 22.11 13.58 -32.88
N ASP A 30 21.53 14.64 -32.32
CA ASP A 30 21.34 14.77 -30.87
C ASP A 30 20.38 13.71 -30.30
N CYS A 31 19.37 13.29 -31.07
CA CYS A 31 18.39 12.27 -30.66
C CYS A 31 18.99 10.86 -30.56
N ASP A 32 20.09 10.58 -31.25
CA ASP A 32 20.79 9.29 -31.20
C ASP A 32 21.37 9.01 -29.79
N THR A 33 21.74 10.07 -29.06
CA THR A 33 22.21 9.96 -27.67
C THR A 33 21.08 9.68 -26.67
N LEU A 34 19.85 10.15 -26.96
CA LEU A 34 18.65 9.91 -26.16
C LEU A 34 18.06 8.52 -26.39
N GLY A 35 18.08 8.06 -27.65
CA GLY A 35 17.57 6.73 -28.04
C GLY A 35 18.35 5.55 -27.47
N GLN A 36 19.62 5.75 -27.07
CA GLN A 36 20.44 4.71 -26.42
C GLN A 36 20.19 4.58 -24.91
N LYS A 37 19.69 5.64 -24.24
CA LYS A 37 19.47 5.66 -22.79
C LYS A 37 18.02 5.38 -22.39
N ALA A 38 17.07 5.66 -23.27
CA ALA A 38 15.66 5.39 -23.03
C ALA A 38 15.27 4.05 -23.66
N GLU A 39 14.64 3.15 -22.90
CA GLU A 39 13.97 1.94 -23.40
C GLU A 39 12.74 2.25 -24.27
N GLU A 40 12.76 3.37 -25.01
CA GLU A 40 11.65 3.78 -25.85
C GLU A 40 11.83 3.32 -27.29
N GLN A 41 11.29 2.13 -27.55
CA GLN A 41 11.09 1.59 -28.90
C GLN A 41 10.46 2.60 -29.88
N LYS A 42 9.70 3.58 -29.39
CA LYS A 42 9.06 4.64 -30.20
C LYS A 42 10.07 5.65 -30.77
N ILE A 43 11.02 6.14 -29.97
CA ILE A 43 12.07 7.06 -30.45
C ILE A 43 12.96 6.34 -31.46
N HIS A 44 13.38 5.11 -31.13
CA HIS A 44 14.19 4.30 -32.03
C HIS A 44 13.49 4.04 -33.38
N LYS A 45 12.21 3.67 -33.37
CA LYS A 45 11.42 3.46 -34.60
C LYS A 45 11.28 4.75 -35.43
N ALA A 46 11.13 5.90 -34.78
CA ALA A 46 11.07 7.19 -35.46
C ALA A 46 12.43 7.55 -36.09
N LEU A 47 13.54 7.35 -35.36
CA LEU A 47 14.91 7.53 -35.87
C LEU A 47 15.19 6.65 -37.08
N VAL A 48 14.86 5.36 -37.02
CA VAL A 48 15.04 4.43 -38.16
C VAL A 48 14.28 4.92 -39.40
N SER A 49 13.06 5.44 -39.21
CA SER A 49 12.24 5.99 -40.31
C SER A 49 12.90 7.21 -40.94
N VAL A 50 13.50 8.09 -40.14
CA VAL A 50 14.25 9.26 -40.62
C VAL A 50 15.51 8.85 -41.38
N TYR A 51 16.34 7.97 -40.81
CA TYR A 51 17.55 7.47 -41.46
C TYR A 51 17.26 6.74 -42.78
N GLN A 52 16.16 5.99 -42.84
CA GLN A 52 15.71 5.36 -44.08
C GLN A 52 15.49 6.41 -45.18
N LYS A 53 14.84 7.54 -44.88
CA LYS A 53 14.62 8.61 -45.86
C LYS A 53 15.89 9.37 -46.24
N VAL A 54 16.84 9.51 -45.32
CA VAL A 54 18.18 10.04 -45.64
C VAL A 54 18.90 9.12 -46.64
N ILE A 55 18.88 7.80 -46.41
CA ILE A 55 19.50 6.82 -47.32
C ILE A 55 18.80 6.82 -48.69
N GLU A 56 17.47 6.80 -48.72
CA GLU A 56 16.68 6.90 -49.96
C GLU A 56 17.03 8.17 -50.76
N PHE A 57 17.22 9.30 -50.09
CA PHE A 57 17.65 10.56 -50.71
C PHE A 57 19.05 10.47 -51.30
N TYR A 58 20.02 9.90 -50.58
CA TYR A 58 21.38 9.70 -51.10
C TYR A 58 21.42 8.77 -52.30
N MET A 59 20.71 7.63 -52.25
CA MET A 59 20.61 6.71 -53.39
C MET A 59 20.02 7.41 -54.61
N ALA A 60 18.93 8.17 -54.43
CA ALA A 60 18.31 8.93 -55.50
C ALA A 60 19.30 9.95 -56.13
N ILE A 61 20.10 10.65 -55.32
CA ILE A 61 21.12 11.58 -55.84
C ILE A 61 22.25 10.84 -56.58
N CYS A 62 22.75 9.73 -56.03
CA CYS A 62 23.82 8.94 -56.66
C CYS A 62 23.38 8.41 -58.04
N ASP A 63 22.15 7.88 -58.15
CA ASP A 63 21.57 7.42 -59.41
C ASP A 63 21.50 8.54 -60.46
N ILE A 64 21.20 9.77 -60.04
CA ILE A 64 21.09 10.94 -60.90
C ILE A 64 22.46 11.37 -61.41
N LEU A 65 23.45 11.42 -60.52
CA LEU A 65 24.80 11.87 -60.84
C LEU A 65 25.57 10.86 -61.70
N ALA A 66 25.23 9.57 -61.64
CA ALA A 66 25.84 8.52 -62.46
C ALA A 66 25.45 8.57 -63.95
N ARG A 67 24.41 9.34 -64.34
CA ARG A 67 23.93 9.42 -65.72
C ARG A 67 24.67 10.52 -66.52
N LYS A 68 25.10 10.20 -67.76
CA LYS A 68 25.68 11.19 -68.70
C LYS A 68 24.64 12.28 -69.01
N GLY A 69 25.01 13.55 -68.88
CA GLY A 69 24.07 14.68 -69.07
C GLY A 69 23.32 15.10 -67.80
N SER A 70 23.94 14.97 -66.63
CA SER A 70 23.37 15.24 -65.29
C SER A 70 22.57 16.54 -65.14
N ARG A 71 22.93 17.61 -65.88
CA ARG A 71 22.17 18.87 -65.93
C ARG A 71 20.76 18.75 -66.51
N LEU A 72 20.58 17.98 -67.59
CA LEU A 72 19.27 17.77 -68.21
C LEU A 72 18.42 16.79 -67.37
N VAL A 73 19.08 15.78 -66.80
CA VAL A 73 18.45 14.75 -65.96
C VAL A 73 17.95 15.31 -64.63
N MET A 74 18.67 16.23 -63.98
CA MET A 74 18.16 16.93 -62.79
C MET A 74 16.92 17.76 -63.09
N LYS A 75 16.86 18.42 -64.26
CA LYS A 75 15.71 19.23 -64.68
C LYS A 75 14.47 18.35 -64.92
N MET A 76 14.63 17.20 -65.57
CA MET A 76 13.55 16.21 -65.77
C MET A 76 13.09 15.49 -64.48
N ILE A 77 13.88 15.53 -63.40
CA ILE A 77 13.57 14.84 -62.14
C ILE A 77 12.89 15.78 -61.13
N LEU A 78 13.20 17.08 -61.19
CA LEU A 78 12.33 18.11 -60.60
C LEU A 78 10.92 18.09 -61.23
N GLU A 79 10.78 17.55 -62.44
CA GLU A 79 9.49 17.39 -63.15
C GLU A 79 8.80 16.02 -62.90
N ASN A 80 9.46 15.03 -62.27
CA ASN A 80 8.92 13.69 -61.98
C ASN A 80 8.62 13.44 -60.48
N ASP A 81 8.64 14.49 -59.65
CA ASP A 81 8.34 14.52 -58.21
C ASP A 81 9.07 13.54 -57.27
N ARG A 82 9.93 12.64 -57.77
CA ARG A 82 10.62 11.62 -56.95
C ARG A 82 11.52 12.21 -55.85
N LEU A 83 12.29 13.26 -56.13
CA LEU A 83 13.18 13.88 -55.15
C LEU A 83 12.39 14.77 -54.16
N PRO A 84 11.45 15.63 -54.62
CA PRO A 84 10.51 16.31 -53.74
C PRO A 84 9.74 15.38 -52.79
N SER A 85 9.24 14.24 -53.27
CA SER A 85 8.49 13.30 -52.43
C SER A 85 9.33 12.70 -51.30
N ILE A 86 10.60 12.34 -51.57
CA ILE A 86 11.52 11.81 -50.55
C ILE A 86 11.83 12.88 -49.50
N VAL A 87 12.05 14.13 -49.91
CA VAL A 87 12.30 15.23 -48.97
C VAL A 87 11.06 15.53 -48.13
N GLN A 88 9.87 15.49 -48.73
CA GLN A 88 8.61 15.68 -48.00
C GLN A 88 8.36 14.55 -46.99
N ASP A 89 8.63 13.30 -47.37
CA ASP A 89 8.55 12.15 -46.47
C ASP A 89 9.58 12.25 -45.33
N PHE A 90 10.81 12.69 -45.64
CA PHE A 90 11.83 12.97 -44.61
C PHE A 90 11.32 14.01 -43.60
N LEU A 91 10.78 15.14 -44.06
CA LEU A 91 10.27 16.19 -43.18
C LEU A 91 9.15 15.66 -42.30
N ARG A 92 8.22 14.87 -42.86
CA ARG A 92 7.17 14.20 -42.08
C ARG A 92 7.72 13.25 -41.02
N CYS A 93 8.69 12.41 -41.37
CA CYS A 93 9.34 11.51 -40.41
C CYS A 93 10.08 12.29 -39.32
N SER A 94 10.71 13.41 -39.67
CA SER A 94 11.41 14.28 -38.74
C SER A 94 10.45 14.98 -37.77
N ASP A 95 9.30 15.47 -38.25
CA ASP A 95 8.25 16.03 -37.40
C ASP A 95 7.69 14.98 -36.41
N ILE A 96 7.51 13.73 -36.87
CA ILE A 96 7.10 12.63 -35.99
C ILE A 96 8.15 12.38 -34.90
N LEU A 97 9.44 12.32 -35.28
CA LEU A 97 10.54 12.16 -34.31
C LEU A 97 10.51 13.29 -33.28
N HIS A 98 10.38 14.54 -33.73
CA HIS A 98 10.33 15.71 -32.87
C HIS A 98 9.17 15.63 -31.86
N ASN A 99 7.96 15.28 -32.32
CA ASN A 99 6.79 15.13 -31.45
C ASN A 99 6.95 14.00 -30.43
N VAL A 100 7.53 12.86 -30.83
CA VAL A 100 7.80 11.74 -29.92
C VAL A 100 8.81 12.17 -28.86
N VAL A 101 9.93 12.80 -29.26
CA VAL A 101 10.96 13.26 -28.32
C VAL A 101 10.42 14.31 -27.35
N GLN A 102 9.62 15.27 -27.83
CA GLN A 102 8.95 16.25 -26.97
C GLN A 102 7.99 15.58 -25.97
N SER A 103 7.14 14.67 -26.44
CA SER A 103 6.20 13.95 -25.59
C SER A 103 6.91 13.13 -24.51
N THR A 104 8.01 12.47 -24.86
CA THR A 104 8.83 11.71 -23.93
C THR A 104 9.51 12.61 -22.92
N THR A 105 10.10 13.71 -23.38
CA THR A 105 10.74 14.70 -22.50
C THR A 105 9.75 15.25 -21.48
N LEU A 106 8.53 15.59 -21.92
CA LEU A 106 7.47 16.04 -21.01
C LEU A 106 7.08 14.96 -20.00
N ARG A 107 6.96 13.69 -20.42
CA ARG A 107 6.67 12.58 -19.50
C ARG A 107 7.78 12.40 -18.46
N ILE A 108 9.05 12.40 -18.88
CA ILE A 108 10.20 12.32 -17.97
C ILE A 108 10.19 13.47 -16.97
N LEU A 109 9.92 14.70 -17.42
CA LEU A 109 9.81 15.86 -16.53
C LEU A 109 8.64 15.73 -15.55
N GLN A 110 7.50 15.20 -15.99
CA GLN A 110 6.36 14.92 -15.12
C GLN A 110 6.69 13.82 -14.08
N ASP A 111 7.38 12.77 -14.49
CA ASP A 111 7.82 11.68 -13.61
C ASP A 111 8.81 12.20 -12.55
N ILE A 112 9.84 12.96 -12.96
CA ILE A 112 10.78 13.61 -12.05
C ILE A 112 10.05 14.55 -11.10
N HIS A 113 9.13 15.37 -11.62
CA HIS A 113 8.35 16.27 -10.77
C HIS A 113 7.53 15.49 -9.74
N SER A 114 6.81 14.44 -10.14
CA SER A 114 6.05 13.58 -9.23
C SER A 114 6.94 12.98 -8.16
N MET A 115 8.09 12.41 -8.53
CA MET A 115 9.07 11.84 -7.60
C MET A 115 9.54 12.87 -6.56
N LEU A 116 9.79 14.11 -6.98
CA LEU A 116 10.21 15.19 -6.07
C LEU A 116 9.07 15.66 -5.15
N LEU A 117 7.80 15.59 -5.59
CA LEU A 117 6.66 15.84 -4.70
C LEU A 117 6.56 14.71 -3.67
N ASP A 118 6.68 13.47 -4.10
CA ASP A 118 6.58 12.29 -3.24
C ASP A 118 7.66 12.28 -2.17
N GLU A 119 8.91 12.58 -2.55
CA GLU A 119 10.01 12.69 -1.59
C GLU A 119 9.74 13.74 -0.50
N LYS A 120 9.14 14.88 -0.85
CA LYS A 120 8.78 15.93 0.12
C LYS A 120 7.65 15.49 1.03
N ILE A 121 6.58 14.92 0.45
CA ILE A 121 5.41 14.47 1.18
C ILE A 121 5.78 13.36 2.17
N PHE A 122 6.56 12.38 1.72
CA PHE A 122 7.06 11.28 2.55
C PHE A 122 7.97 11.78 3.68
N ARG A 123 8.77 12.81 3.43
CA ARG A 123 9.60 13.43 4.46
C ARG A 123 8.77 14.13 5.53
N TRP A 124 7.64 14.75 5.17
CA TRP A 124 6.82 15.49 6.13
C TRP A 124 5.84 14.60 6.90
N LEU A 125 5.16 13.65 6.23
CA LEU A 125 4.15 12.79 6.86
C LEU A 125 4.73 11.47 7.41
N GLY A 126 5.92 11.07 6.96
CA GLY A 126 6.64 9.87 7.38
C GLY A 126 6.35 8.65 6.52
N ALA A 127 7.22 8.38 5.53
CA ALA A 127 7.13 7.19 4.66
C ALA A 127 7.12 5.86 5.43
N ASP A 128 7.81 5.79 6.57
CA ASP A 128 7.89 4.58 7.38
C ASP A 128 6.53 4.14 7.93
N LYS A 129 5.60 5.09 8.15
CA LYS A 129 4.24 4.79 8.60
C LYS A 129 3.50 3.96 7.55
N LEU A 130 3.49 4.41 6.30
CA LEU A 130 2.82 3.71 5.20
C LEU A 130 3.45 2.33 4.94
N LYS A 131 4.79 2.26 4.98
CA LYS A 131 5.51 0.99 4.83
C LYS A 131 5.12 -0.01 5.90
N ARG A 132 5.03 0.42 7.17
CA ARG A 132 4.63 -0.43 8.30
C ARG A 132 3.20 -0.95 8.13
N GLN A 133 2.27 -0.10 7.71
CA GLN A 133 0.89 -0.49 7.42
C GLN A 133 0.79 -1.52 6.30
N SER A 134 1.51 -1.30 5.18
CA SER A 134 1.55 -2.25 4.05
C SER A 134 2.18 -3.59 4.43
N GLN A 135 3.27 -3.58 5.20
CA GLN A 135 3.91 -4.81 5.68
C GLN A 135 2.96 -5.62 6.56
N HIS A 136 2.27 -4.97 7.49
CA HIS A 136 1.28 -5.63 8.34
C HIS A 136 0.10 -6.18 7.53
N HIS A 137 -0.39 -5.42 6.55
CA HIS A 137 -1.44 -5.88 5.64
C HIS A 137 -1.04 -7.18 4.90
N ASP A 138 0.19 -7.25 4.39
CA ASP A 138 0.71 -8.43 3.70
C ASP A 138 0.86 -9.64 4.63
N GLU A 139 1.24 -9.42 5.89
CA GLU A 139 1.25 -10.47 6.91
C GLU A 139 -0.15 -11.03 7.17
N LEU A 140 -1.15 -10.16 7.33
CA LEU A 140 -2.54 -10.57 7.51
C LEU A 140 -3.07 -11.35 6.31
N LYS A 141 -2.74 -10.92 5.07
CA LYS A 141 -3.07 -11.64 3.84
C LYS A 141 -2.52 -13.07 3.83
N ARG A 142 -1.28 -13.29 4.30
CA ARG A 142 -0.67 -14.63 4.37
C ARG A 142 -1.37 -15.55 5.37
N LEU A 143 -1.89 -14.99 6.46
CA LEU A 143 -2.62 -15.73 7.49
C LEU A 143 -4.05 -16.10 7.08
N ARG A 144 -4.60 -15.37 6.10
CA ARG A 144 -6.01 -15.43 5.73
C ARG A 144 -6.43 -16.79 5.17
N ALA A 145 -7.66 -17.17 5.51
CA ALA A 145 -8.45 -18.19 4.85
C ALA A 145 -9.72 -17.50 4.35
N ASP A 146 -9.76 -17.11 3.08
CA ASP A 146 -10.82 -16.23 2.53
C ASP A 146 -12.22 -16.80 2.76
N GLN A 147 -12.38 -18.12 2.65
CA GLN A 147 -13.63 -18.85 2.94
C GLN A 147 -14.16 -18.61 4.35
N ALA A 148 -13.29 -18.42 5.34
CA ALA A 148 -13.70 -18.11 6.72
C ALA A 148 -14.15 -16.65 6.89
N CYS A 149 -13.87 -15.79 5.91
CA CYS A 149 -14.23 -14.37 5.90
C CYS A 149 -15.49 -14.10 5.04
N ASP A 150 -15.79 -14.96 4.06
CA ASP A 150 -16.88 -14.77 3.07
C ASP A 150 -18.24 -14.45 3.67
N PHE A 151 -18.54 -14.94 4.89
CA PHE A 151 -19.80 -14.68 5.58
C PHE A 151 -20.09 -13.17 5.71
N VAL A 152 -19.05 -12.33 5.87
CA VAL A 152 -19.22 -10.88 6.03
C VAL A 152 -19.84 -10.26 4.79
N LEU A 153 -19.51 -10.78 3.61
CA LEU A 153 -20.00 -10.24 2.32
C LEU A 153 -21.48 -10.56 2.09
N ARG A 154 -22.01 -11.57 2.79
CA ARG A 154 -23.40 -12.00 2.77
C ARG A 154 -24.20 -11.41 3.92
N ASN A 155 -23.55 -10.75 4.87
CA ASN A 155 -24.20 -10.15 6.01
C ASN A 155 -25.08 -8.96 5.56
N PRO A 156 -26.36 -8.88 5.96
CA PRO A 156 -27.25 -7.79 5.58
C PRO A 156 -26.70 -6.40 5.91
N ASN A 157 -26.04 -6.25 7.07
CA ASN A 157 -25.47 -4.98 7.52
C ASN A 157 -24.33 -4.53 6.60
N PHE A 158 -23.47 -5.45 6.15
CA PHE A 158 -22.44 -5.15 5.17
C PHE A 158 -23.03 -4.79 3.81
N ILE A 159 -24.04 -5.54 3.34
CA ILE A 159 -24.67 -5.29 2.05
C ILE A 159 -25.34 -3.92 2.04
N ASN A 160 -26.08 -3.58 3.10
CA ASN A 160 -26.75 -2.29 3.25
C ASN A 160 -25.74 -1.15 3.29
N TRP A 161 -24.70 -1.28 4.13
CA TRP A 161 -23.60 -0.30 4.19
C TRP A 161 -22.91 -0.13 2.83
N TYR A 162 -22.60 -1.22 2.12
CA TYR A 162 -21.92 -1.17 0.84
C TYR A 162 -22.77 -0.54 -0.26
N ARG A 163 -24.09 -0.75 -0.24
CA ARG A 163 -25.04 -0.23 -1.25
C ARG A 163 -25.60 1.15 -0.94
N ALA A 164 -25.44 1.64 0.29
CA ALA A 164 -25.87 2.98 0.68
C ALA A 164 -25.31 4.04 -0.28
N SER A 165 -26.17 4.98 -0.67
CA SER A 165 -25.80 6.14 -1.49
C SER A 165 -25.19 7.27 -0.68
N ASP A 166 -25.53 7.32 0.60
CA ASP A 166 -25.02 8.25 1.59
C ASP A 166 -23.79 7.69 2.32
N SER A 167 -23.15 8.57 3.09
CA SER A 167 -21.98 8.21 3.88
C SER A 167 -22.39 7.43 5.11
N GLN A 168 -21.77 6.28 5.31
CA GLN A 168 -22.18 5.29 6.30
C GLN A 168 -20.99 4.66 7.00
N GLN A 169 -21.18 4.32 8.27
CA GLN A 169 -20.19 3.63 9.10
C GLN A 169 -20.65 2.20 9.39
N LEU A 170 -19.70 1.28 9.40
CA LEU A 170 -19.91 -0.12 9.76
C LEU A 170 -18.89 -0.52 10.82
N LEU A 171 -19.37 -1.05 11.94
CA LEU A 171 -18.52 -1.50 13.03
C LEU A 171 -18.40 -3.04 13.04
N ILE A 172 -17.18 -3.55 13.11
CA ILE A 172 -16.87 -4.97 13.25
C ILE A 172 -16.45 -5.23 14.69
N LEU A 173 -17.30 -5.92 15.44
CA LEU A 173 -17.09 -6.24 16.85
C LEU A 173 -16.61 -7.68 17.02
N GLY A 174 -15.78 -7.91 18.02
CA GLY A 174 -15.37 -9.27 18.35
C GLY A 174 -14.33 -9.34 19.45
N GLN A 175 -14.23 -10.49 20.10
CA GLN A 175 -13.27 -10.69 21.19
C GLN A 175 -11.81 -10.72 20.69
N LEU A 176 -10.86 -10.68 21.62
CA LEU A 176 -9.45 -10.84 21.29
C LEU A 176 -9.21 -12.21 20.64
N GLY A 177 -8.47 -12.23 19.53
CA GLY A 177 -8.09 -13.47 18.85
C GLY A 177 -9.16 -14.09 17.93
N CYS A 178 -10.34 -13.46 17.77
CA CYS A 178 -11.38 -13.97 16.86
C CYS A 178 -11.13 -13.73 15.36
N GLY A 179 -10.06 -12.99 15.02
CA GLY A 179 -9.66 -12.77 13.63
C GLY A 179 -10.12 -11.45 13.00
N LYS A 180 -10.54 -10.44 13.79
CA LYS A 180 -10.93 -9.10 13.30
C LYS A 180 -9.94 -8.52 12.27
N SER A 181 -8.65 -8.42 12.61
CA SER A 181 -7.64 -7.85 11.71
C SER A 181 -7.51 -8.63 10.39
N VAL A 182 -7.63 -9.96 10.44
CA VAL A 182 -7.62 -10.81 9.24
C VAL A 182 -8.86 -10.51 8.38
N LEU A 183 -10.04 -10.35 9.00
CA LEU A 183 -11.26 -9.94 8.33
C LEU A 183 -11.16 -8.52 7.75
N MET A 184 -10.55 -7.57 8.46
CA MET A 184 -10.34 -6.20 7.96
C MET A 184 -9.42 -6.20 6.73
N SER A 185 -8.32 -6.99 6.74
CA SER A 185 -7.49 -7.15 5.54
C SER A 185 -8.23 -7.82 4.37
N PHE A 186 -9.15 -8.75 4.65
CA PHE A 186 -10.05 -9.33 3.66
C PHE A 186 -10.93 -8.26 3.02
N LEU A 187 -11.58 -7.44 3.84
CA LEU A 187 -12.47 -6.37 3.39
C LEU A 187 -11.75 -5.36 2.50
N VAL A 188 -10.54 -4.93 2.85
CA VAL A 188 -9.74 -4.03 2.00
C VAL A 188 -9.55 -4.59 0.60
N GLU A 189 -9.18 -5.87 0.48
CA GLU A 189 -8.96 -6.50 -0.82
C GLU A 189 -10.26 -6.72 -1.59
N GLN A 190 -11.35 -7.07 -0.90
CA GLN A 190 -12.67 -7.20 -1.51
C GLN A 190 -13.22 -5.86 -2.02
N LEU A 191 -12.98 -4.77 -1.28
CA LEU A 191 -13.35 -3.43 -1.71
C LEU A 191 -12.58 -3.06 -2.97
N ARG A 192 -11.25 -3.20 -2.97
CA ARG A 192 -10.39 -2.93 -4.14
C ARG A 192 -10.84 -3.70 -5.38
N GLN A 193 -11.08 -5.01 -5.24
CA GLN A 193 -11.53 -5.89 -6.34
C GLN A 193 -12.88 -5.46 -6.90
N ARG A 194 -13.87 -5.21 -6.03
CA ARG A 194 -15.22 -4.80 -6.45
C ARG A 194 -15.26 -3.43 -7.12
N THR A 195 -14.27 -2.58 -6.83
CA THR A 195 -14.20 -1.21 -7.33
C THR A 195 -13.23 -1.02 -8.50
N GLU A 196 -12.49 -2.06 -8.89
CA GLU A 196 -11.39 -1.99 -9.86
C GLU A 196 -11.81 -1.33 -11.19
N TYR A 197 -12.98 -1.71 -11.71
CA TYR A 197 -13.51 -1.25 -13.01
C TYR A 197 -14.59 -0.17 -12.90
N GLN A 198 -14.83 0.39 -11.71
CA GLN A 198 -15.79 1.47 -11.53
C GLN A 198 -15.23 2.81 -12.03
N ILE A 199 -16.10 3.68 -12.55
CA ILE A 199 -15.72 5.01 -13.06
C ILE A 199 -16.66 6.07 -12.44
N PRO A 200 -16.14 7.06 -11.69
CA PRO A 200 -14.74 7.18 -11.25
C PRO A 200 -14.37 6.05 -10.28
N GLN A 201 -13.14 5.53 -10.39
CA GLN A 201 -12.66 4.45 -9.52
C GLN A 201 -12.62 4.89 -8.05
N PRO A 202 -13.38 4.25 -7.15
CA PRO A 202 -13.30 4.48 -5.72
C PRO A 202 -11.88 4.28 -5.16
N LYS A 203 -11.55 5.02 -4.10
CA LYS A 203 -10.28 4.88 -3.38
C LYS A 203 -10.48 4.14 -2.06
N VAL A 204 -9.51 3.30 -1.70
CA VAL A 204 -9.57 2.48 -0.48
C VAL A 204 -8.34 2.80 0.35
N CYS A 205 -8.58 3.37 1.52
CA CYS A 205 -7.59 3.68 2.54
C CYS A 205 -7.75 2.73 3.71
N TYR A 206 -6.64 2.33 4.34
CA TYR A 206 -6.69 1.46 5.50
C TYR A 206 -5.63 1.83 6.54
N TYR A 207 -5.96 1.54 7.80
CA TYR A 207 -5.08 1.77 8.94
C TYR A 207 -5.26 0.71 10.01
N TYR A 208 -4.15 0.17 10.51
CA TYR A 208 -4.10 -0.78 11.61
C TYR A 208 -3.50 -0.10 12.85
N CYS A 209 -4.25 -0.08 13.95
CA CYS A 209 -3.77 0.36 15.25
C CYS A 209 -3.06 -0.83 15.93
N LEU A 210 -1.73 -0.80 15.96
CA LEU A 210 -0.88 -1.93 16.38
C LEU A 210 -0.27 -1.74 17.78
N ASP A 211 -0.06 -0.50 18.18
CA ASP A 211 0.63 -0.07 19.39
C ASP A 211 0.31 1.38 19.72
N THR A 212 0.92 1.95 20.76
CA THR A 212 0.69 3.34 21.19
C THR A 212 1.09 4.39 20.15
N GLU A 213 2.03 4.08 19.25
CA GLU A 213 2.48 5.04 18.22
C GLU A 213 1.48 5.10 17.06
N THR A 214 0.99 3.93 16.65
CA THR A 214 0.00 3.78 15.59
C THR A 214 -1.42 4.09 16.07
N GLY A 215 -1.73 3.81 17.34
CA GLY A 215 -3.00 4.18 17.98
C GLY A 215 -3.15 5.68 18.27
N ASN A 216 -2.16 6.50 17.92
CA ASN A 216 -2.25 7.95 18.06
C ASN A 216 -3.02 8.58 16.89
N ASP A 217 -3.93 9.48 17.22
CA ASP A 217 -4.78 10.25 16.30
C ASP A 217 -4.04 10.95 15.14
N THR A 218 -2.92 11.62 15.44
CA THR A 218 -2.09 12.33 14.48
C THR A 218 -1.46 11.34 13.50
N SER A 219 -1.02 10.18 13.98
CA SER A 219 -0.51 9.10 13.12
C SER A 219 -1.58 8.56 12.18
N ILE A 220 -2.81 8.37 12.66
CA ILE A 220 -3.93 7.87 11.86
C ILE A 220 -4.29 8.87 10.77
N VAL A 221 -4.58 10.13 11.13
CA VAL A 221 -4.98 11.17 10.17
C VAL A 221 -3.86 11.47 9.17
N SER A 222 -2.60 11.61 9.62
CA SER A 222 -1.47 11.84 8.69
C SER A 222 -1.27 10.71 7.70
N THR A 223 -1.50 9.45 8.11
CA THR A 223 -1.37 8.29 7.21
C THR A 223 -2.53 8.20 6.24
N LEU A 224 -3.76 8.52 6.66
CA LEU A 224 -4.91 8.60 5.75
C LEU A 224 -4.71 9.68 4.66
N ILE A 225 -4.22 10.86 5.06
CA ILE A 225 -3.81 11.91 4.12
C ILE A 225 -2.75 11.37 3.16
N LEU A 226 -1.71 10.72 3.70
CA LEU A 226 -0.62 10.18 2.89
C LEU A 226 -1.11 9.15 1.86
N GLU A 227 -1.99 8.22 2.25
CA GLU A 227 -2.58 7.23 1.35
C GLU A 227 -3.43 7.86 0.26
N LEU A 228 -4.19 8.91 0.57
CA LEU A 228 -4.97 9.64 -0.42
C LEU A 228 -4.06 10.38 -1.41
N LEU A 229 -2.98 10.99 -0.94
CA LEU A 229 -1.99 11.67 -1.79
C LEU A 229 -1.28 10.69 -2.73
N ASP A 230 -0.97 9.48 -2.25
CA ASP A 230 -0.38 8.41 -3.04
C ASP A 230 -1.34 7.92 -4.15
N GLN A 231 -2.63 7.80 -3.82
CA GLN A 231 -3.66 7.34 -4.75
C GLN A 231 -4.19 8.43 -5.71
N LEU A 232 -4.00 9.72 -5.38
CA LEU A 232 -4.55 10.86 -6.11
C LEU A 232 -3.51 11.97 -6.30
N ASN A 233 -2.71 11.84 -7.35
CA ASN A 233 -1.65 12.80 -7.71
C ASN A 233 -2.09 14.27 -7.76
N GLY A 234 -3.34 14.54 -8.15
CA GLY A 234 -3.89 15.90 -8.21
C GLY A 234 -3.95 16.63 -6.86
N LEU A 235 -3.88 15.90 -5.74
CA LEU A 235 -3.93 16.46 -4.39
C LEU A 235 -2.55 16.81 -3.82
N LYS A 236 -1.46 16.36 -4.46
CA LYS A 236 -0.07 16.58 -4.00
C LYS A 236 0.30 18.06 -3.97
N ILE A 237 -0.05 18.82 -5.02
CA ILE A 237 0.22 20.26 -5.09
C ILE A 237 -0.57 21.03 -4.01
N PRO A 238 -1.92 20.86 -3.89
CA PRO A 238 -2.68 21.47 -2.81
C PRO A 238 -2.14 21.18 -1.40
N PHE A 239 -1.68 19.97 -1.15
CA PHE A 239 -1.03 19.62 0.12
C PHE A 239 0.27 20.38 0.34
N ILE A 240 1.14 20.46 -0.67
CA ILE A 240 2.42 21.19 -0.54
C ILE A 240 2.18 22.68 -0.30
N GLU A 241 1.21 23.28 -0.97
CA GLU A 241 0.83 24.68 -0.77
C GLU A 241 0.30 24.90 0.65
N TRP A 242 -0.62 24.05 1.11
CA TRP A 242 -1.13 24.08 2.47
C TRP A 242 -0.01 23.93 3.51
N TYR A 243 0.88 22.94 3.32
CA TYR A 243 1.97 22.65 4.25
C TYR A 243 2.92 23.85 4.35
N LYS A 244 3.31 24.44 3.22
CA LYS A 244 4.17 25.64 3.20
C LYS A 244 3.51 26.86 3.82
N ALA A 245 2.20 27.04 3.62
CA ALA A 245 1.46 28.17 4.18
C ALA A 245 1.29 28.05 5.70
N ALA A 246 1.10 26.83 6.21
CA ALA A 246 0.89 26.59 7.63
C ALA A 246 2.21 26.44 8.41
N ARG A 247 3.31 26.07 7.75
CA ARG A 247 4.62 25.86 8.38
C ARG A 247 5.29 27.18 8.77
N THR A 248 5.85 27.21 9.98
CA THR A 248 6.74 28.28 10.46
C THR A 248 8.08 27.70 10.90
N SER A 249 8.99 28.53 11.43
CA SER A 249 10.27 28.05 11.97
C SER A 249 10.13 27.17 13.21
N THR A 250 9.04 27.31 13.96
CA THR A 250 8.80 26.61 15.24
C THR A 250 7.60 25.67 15.21
N PHE A 251 6.88 25.60 14.08
CA PHE A 251 5.65 24.83 13.96
C PHE A 251 5.65 23.97 12.69
N ASP A 252 5.47 22.66 12.87
CA ASP A 252 5.27 21.71 11.79
C ASP A 252 3.79 21.27 11.73
N PRO A 253 3.04 21.66 10.68
CA PRO A 253 1.64 21.28 10.56
C PRO A 253 1.45 19.77 10.35
N ALA A 254 2.48 19.03 9.93
CA ALA A 254 2.41 17.56 9.79
C ALA A 254 2.43 16.81 11.15
N THR A 255 2.76 17.50 12.25
CA THR A 255 2.78 16.91 13.60
C THR A 255 1.67 17.46 14.49
N ASN A 256 0.74 18.25 13.94
CA ASN A 256 -0.35 18.85 14.69
C ASN A 256 -1.69 18.28 14.21
N PHE A 257 -2.45 17.68 15.14
CA PHE A 257 -3.70 17.01 14.85
C PHE A 257 -4.74 17.95 14.23
N GLU A 258 -4.97 19.13 14.82
CA GLU A 258 -6.02 20.05 14.38
C GLU A 258 -5.78 20.55 12.96
N LYS A 259 -4.50 20.80 12.60
CA LYS A 259 -4.13 21.19 11.24
C LYS A 259 -4.34 20.05 10.24
N LEU A 260 -3.96 18.83 10.61
CA LEU A 260 -4.19 17.67 9.76
C LEU A 260 -5.68 17.38 9.58
N GLU A 261 -6.48 17.50 10.64
CA GLU A 261 -7.94 17.37 10.60
C GLU A 261 -8.56 18.40 9.64
N GLU A 262 -8.20 19.68 9.79
CA GLU A 262 -8.64 20.77 8.92
C GLU A 262 -8.34 20.44 7.45
N PHE A 263 -7.13 19.96 7.18
CA PHE A 263 -6.71 19.59 5.84
C PHE A 263 -7.42 18.34 5.31
N LEU A 264 -7.60 17.30 6.12
CA LEU A 264 -8.32 16.09 5.74
C LEU A 264 -9.76 16.42 5.34
N HIS A 265 -10.44 17.29 6.10
CA HIS A 265 -11.77 17.79 5.76
C HIS A 265 -11.80 18.47 4.39
N LYS A 266 -10.87 19.41 4.17
CA LYS A 266 -10.75 20.13 2.89
C LYS A 266 -10.45 19.17 1.74
N MET A 267 -9.57 18.20 1.97
CA MET A 267 -9.19 17.20 0.99
C MET A 267 -10.38 16.34 0.58
N LEU A 268 -11.08 15.74 1.56
CA LEU A 268 -12.22 14.87 1.31
C LEU A 268 -13.35 15.62 0.58
N GLY A 269 -13.60 16.89 0.94
CA GLY A 269 -14.57 17.74 0.25
C GLY A 269 -14.21 18.10 -1.20
N ALA A 270 -12.93 17.99 -1.58
CA ALA A 270 -12.47 18.22 -2.95
C ALA A 270 -12.46 16.94 -3.81
N ILE A 271 -12.67 15.77 -3.21
CA ILE A 271 -12.63 14.49 -3.92
C ILE A 271 -14.01 14.16 -4.49
N ASP A 272 -14.13 14.19 -5.81
CA ASP A 272 -15.36 13.85 -6.53
C ASP A 272 -15.40 12.36 -6.95
N ARG A 273 -15.27 11.46 -5.97
CA ARG A 273 -15.40 10.00 -6.15
C ARG A 273 -15.63 9.32 -4.80
N PRO A 274 -16.16 8.08 -4.78
CA PRO A 274 -16.33 7.33 -3.54
C PRO A 274 -15.01 7.01 -2.85
N ILE A 275 -15.01 7.05 -1.52
CA ILE A 275 -13.85 6.72 -0.67
C ILE A 275 -14.28 5.70 0.37
N PHE A 276 -13.46 4.67 0.54
CA PHE A 276 -13.56 3.71 1.63
C PHE A 276 -12.41 3.92 2.60
N ILE A 277 -12.72 4.04 3.90
CA ILE A 277 -11.73 4.09 4.97
C ILE A 277 -11.92 2.87 5.87
N VAL A 278 -10.85 2.10 6.10
CA VAL A 278 -10.89 0.88 6.91
C VAL A 278 -9.92 1.03 8.08
N ILE A 279 -10.42 1.16 9.31
CA ILE A 279 -9.58 1.31 10.51
C ILE A 279 -9.78 0.09 11.42
N ASP A 280 -8.70 -0.64 11.68
CA ASP A 280 -8.71 -1.83 12.53
C ASP A 280 -8.17 -1.54 13.93
N ALA A 281 -8.76 -2.23 14.91
CA ALA A 281 -8.35 -2.27 16.31
C ALA A 281 -8.40 -0.90 17.01
N LEU A 282 -9.51 -0.19 16.86
CA LEU A 282 -9.73 1.13 17.49
C LEU A 282 -9.59 1.08 19.03
N ASP A 283 -9.78 -0.09 19.65
CA ASP A 283 -9.56 -0.30 21.08
C ASP A 283 -8.09 -0.23 21.52
N GLU A 284 -7.14 -0.26 20.59
CA GLU A 284 -5.70 -0.12 20.87
C GLU A 284 -5.25 1.36 20.87
N CYS A 285 -6.14 2.30 20.50
CA CYS A 285 -5.93 3.73 20.68
C CYS A 285 -6.04 4.11 22.17
N ASP A 286 -5.23 5.08 22.60
CA ASP A 286 -5.48 5.72 23.89
C ASP A 286 -6.83 6.47 23.85
N MET A 287 -7.45 6.65 25.02
CA MET A 287 -8.79 7.21 25.15
C MET A 287 -8.92 8.59 24.47
N GLU A 288 -7.93 9.46 24.64
CA GLU A 288 -7.98 10.83 24.11
C GLU A 288 -7.87 10.85 22.58
N SER A 289 -6.95 10.06 22.03
CA SER A 289 -6.80 9.87 20.58
C SER A 289 -8.05 9.24 19.95
N ARG A 290 -8.64 8.26 20.63
CA ARG A 290 -9.85 7.56 20.16
C ARG A 290 -11.03 8.52 20.07
N ASP A 291 -11.26 9.31 21.11
CA ASP A 291 -12.38 10.25 21.19
C ASP A 291 -12.29 11.30 20.09
N ARG A 292 -11.11 11.91 19.92
CA ARG A 292 -10.87 12.88 18.82
C ARG A 292 -11.04 12.24 17.45
N LEU A 293 -10.51 11.03 17.24
CA LEU A 293 -10.65 10.35 15.97
C LEU A 293 -12.12 10.07 15.64
N LEU A 294 -12.91 9.58 16.60
CA LEU A 294 -14.33 9.30 16.38
C LEU A 294 -15.12 10.58 16.06
N GLU A 295 -14.80 11.70 16.71
CA GLU A 295 -15.37 13.00 16.38
C GLU A 295 -15.05 13.40 14.93
N VAL A 296 -13.79 13.27 14.52
CA VAL A 296 -13.37 13.54 13.13
C VAL A 296 -14.12 12.64 12.14
N LEU A 297 -14.15 11.33 12.38
CA LEU A 297 -14.80 10.37 11.49
C LEU A 297 -16.31 10.65 11.34
N LYS A 298 -16.98 11.04 12.43
CA LYS A 298 -18.38 11.47 12.43
C LYS A 298 -18.56 12.78 11.64
N SER A 299 -17.68 13.75 11.88
CA SER A 299 -17.70 15.04 11.18
C SER A 299 -17.50 14.88 9.67
N ILE A 300 -16.51 14.09 9.21
CA ILE A 300 -16.26 13.87 7.78
C ILE A 300 -17.40 13.08 7.12
N SER A 301 -18.03 12.14 7.85
CA SER A 301 -19.18 11.38 7.34
C SER A 301 -20.38 12.28 7.08
N GLY A 302 -20.62 13.28 7.94
CA GLY A 302 -21.73 14.23 7.77
C GLY A 302 -21.53 15.27 6.67
N ARG A 303 -20.29 15.53 6.24
CA ARG A 303 -19.94 16.59 5.28
C ARG A 303 -19.52 16.08 3.90
N THR A 304 -19.03 14.86 3.82
CA THR A 304 -18.51 14.27 2.58
C THR A 304 -19.56 13.33 2.02
N SER A 305 -20.05 13.57 0.81
CA SER A 305 -20.86 12.59 0.09
C SER A 305 -19.99 11.43 -0.39
N ASN A 306 -20.48 10.19 -0.34
CA ASN A 306 -19.80 8.97 -0.83
C ASN A 306 -18.61 8.49 0.02
N LEU A 307 -18.61 8.76 1.33
CA LEU A 307 -17.60 8.26 2.26
C LEU A 307 -18.13 7.04 3.04
N LYS A 308 -17.44 5.91 2.94
CA LYS A 308 -17.80 4.67 3.62
C LYS A 308 -16.70 4.25 4.57
N ILE A 309 -17.03 4.13 5.85
CA ILE A 309 -16.04 3.83 6.89
C ILE A 309 -16.34 2.46 7.48
N VAL A 310 -15.32 1.61 7.60
CA VAL A 310 -15.38 0.38 8.39
C VAL A 310 -14.42 0.50 9.55
N LEU A 311 -14.93 0.28 10.76
CA LEU A 311 -14.15 0.27 11.99
C LEU A 311 -14.13 -1.15 12.56
N SER A 312 -13.07 -1.55 13.24
CA SER A 312 -13.08 -2.74 14.09
C SER A 312 -12.70 -2.40 15.52
N SER A 313 -13.31 -3.10 16.47
CA SER A 313 -12.98 -2.96 17.89
C SER A 313 -13.38 -4.19 18.70
N ARG A 314 -12.90 -4.29 19.94
CA ARG A 314 -13.49 -5.17 20.95
C ARG A 314 -14.83 -4.61 21.43
N SER A 315 -15.69 -5.47 21.94
CA SER A 315 -16.94 -5.08 22.60
C SER A 315 -16.66 -4.49 24.00
N GLN A 316 -15.98 -3.34 24.04
CA GLN A 316 -15.76 -2.56 25.27
C GLN A 316 -16.86 -1.50 25.41
N GLU A 317 -17.37 -1.32 26.62
CA GLU A 317 -18.48 -0.42 26.94
C GLU A 317 -18.23 1.00 26.43
N GLU A 318 -17.04 1.55 26.69
CA GLU A 318 -16.64 2.89 26.26
C GLU A 318 -16.74 3.11 24.73
N VAL A 319 -16.34 2.12 23.93
CA VAL A 319 -16.39 2.20 22.46
C VAL A 319 -17.84 2.08 21.98
N LEU A 320 -18.63 1.23 22.63
CA LEU A 320 -20.04 1.03 22.29
C LEU A 320 -20.89 2.26 22.62
N GLU A 321 -20.61 2.95 23.73
CA GLU A 321 -21.29 4.20 24.09
C GLU A 321 -21.07 5.31 23.06
N GLN A 322 -19.84 5.44 22.56
CA GLN A 322 -19.49 6.48 21.58
C GLN A 322 -19.99 6.16 20.17
N LEU A 323 -20.12 4.87 19.85
CA LEU A 323 -20.61 4.38 18.57
C LEU A 323 -22.08 3.94 18.65
N ASP A 324 -22.82 4.37 19.67
CA ASP A 324 -24.24 4.02 19.83
C ASP A 324 -25.05 4.38 18.57
N GLY A 325 -25.94 3.47 18.18
CA GLY A 325 -26.69 3.55 16.92
C GLY A 325 -25.91 3.22 15.64
N THR A 326 -24.60 2.94 15.72
CA THR A 326 -23.81 2.51 14.54
C THR A 326 -24.15 1.07 14.17
N THR A 327 -24.36 0.83 12.87
CA THR A 327 -24.60 -0.51 12.33
C THR A 327 -23.37 -1.38 12.57
N HIS A 328 -23.54 -2.57 13.15
CA HIS A 328 -22.41 -3.46 13.49
C HIS A 328 -22.59 -4.91 13.04
N ILE A 329 -21.48 -5.64 12.98
CA ILE A 329 -21.41 -7.08 12.75
C ILE A 329 -20.57 -7.71 13.87
N ASP A 330 -21.17 -8.63 14.61
CA ASP A 330 -20.47 -9.38 15.66
C ASP A 330 -19.79 -10.63 15.11
N LEU A 331 -18.49 -10.75 15.36
CA LEU A 331 -17.71 -11.97 15.13
C LEU A 331 -17.91 -12.95 16.29
N ALA A 332 -19.15 -13.43 16.45
CA ALA A 332 -19.47 -14.47 17.40
C ALA A 332 -18.74 -15.79 17.07
N PRO A 333 -18.55 -16.68 18.06
CA PRO A 333 -18.08 -18.06 17.82
C PRO A 333 -18.95 -18.78 16.79
N ASN A 334 -18.31 -19.49 15.86
CA ASN A 334 -19.01 -20.21 14.80
C ASN A 334 -18.20 -21.44 14.40
N ALA A 335 -18.76 -22.63 14.63
CA ALA A 335 -18.06 -23.90 14.43
C ALA A 335 -17.69 -24.17 12.95
N GLU A 336 -18.52 -23.76 12.00
CA GLU A 336 -18.23 -23.89 10.56
C GLU A 336 -17.01 -23.04 10.18
N ARG A 337 -17.01 -21.77 10.59
CA ARG A 337 -15.88 -20.86 10.39
C ARG A 337 -14.62 -21.38 11.06
N ASP A 338 -14.73 -21.85 12.29
CA ASP A 338 -13.61 -22.41 13.04
C ASP A 338 -13.05 -23.65 12.33
N GLY A 339 -13.90 -24.52 11.80
CA GLY A 339 -13.50 -25.66 10.97
C GLY A 339 -12.70 -25.26 9.74
N ILE A 340 -13.14 -24.24 8.99
CA ILE A 340 -12.41 -23.70 7.83
C ILE A 340 -11.02 -23.18 8.25
N ILE A 341 -10.94 -22.48 9.39
CA ILE A 341 -9.67 -21.96 9.93
C ILE A 341 -8.74 -23.10 10.31
N VAL A 342 -9.25 -24.10 11.03
CA VAL A 342 -8.50 -25.30 11.43
C VAL A 342 -7.98 -26.03 10.20
N ASP A 343 -8.84 -26.28 9.21
CA ASP A 343 -8.48 -26.94 7.95
C ASP A 343 -7.33 -26.23 7.25
N SER A 344 -7.47 -24.92 7.04
CA SER A 344 -6.46 -24.09 6.39
C SER A 344 -5.12 -24.14 7.14
N LEU A 345 -5.14 -24.05 8.47
CA LEU A 345 -3.93 -24.09 9.29
C LEU A 345 -3.26 -25.46 9.28
N VAL A 346 -4.04 -26.55 9.40
CA VAL A 346 -3.52 -27.92 9.39
C VAL A 346 -2.88 -28.23 8.04
N GLU A 347 -3.52 -27.89 6.92
CA GLU A 347 -2.94 -28.14 5.60
C GLU A 347 -1.67 -27.32 5.35
N LYS A 348 -1.68 -26.02 5.72
CA LYS A 348 -0.52 -25.13 5.52
C LYS A 348 0.67 -25.51 6.39
N LYS A 349 0.45 -25.89 7.66
CA LYS A 349 1.53 -26.02 8.67
C LYS A 349 1.89 -27.46 9.02
N LEU A 350 0.98 -28.41 8.82
CA LEU A 350 1.15 -29.81 9.21
C LEU A 350 1.12 -30.74 7.98
N SER A 351 1.61 -30.26 6.84
CA SER A 351 1.63 -30.99 5.57
C SER A 351 2.31 -32.37 5.63
N HIS A 352 3.25 -32.55 6.55
CA HIS A 352 4.03 -33.77 6.78
C HIS A 352 3.36 -34.81 7.69
N ILE A 353 2.18 -34.50 8.27
CA ILE A 353 1.42 -35.41 9.13
C ILE A 353 0.49 -36.28 8.25
N SER A 354 0.26 -37.54 8.67
CA SER A 354 -0.60 -38.46 7.92
C SER A 354 -2.05 -37.98 7.86
N PRO A 355 -2.81 -38.33 6.79
CA PRO A 355 -4.20 -37.92 6.63
C PRO A 355 -5.09 -38.27 7.83
N ASP A 356 -4.94 -39.46 8.42
CA ASP A 356 -5.75 -39.90 9.57
C ASP A 356 -5.53 -39.02 10.81
N VAL A 357 -4.29 -38.57 11.03
CA VAL A 357 -3.96 -37.71 12.17
C VAL A 357 -4.40 -36.28 11.88
N LYS A 358 -4.33 -35.80 10.63
CA LYS A 358 -4.93 -34.52 10.25
C LYS A 358 -6.44 -34.51 10.49
N ALA A 359 -7.14 -35.57 10.10
CA ALA A 359 -8.59 -35.69 10.32
C ALA A 359 -8.93 -35.62 11.81
N LEU A 360 -8.20 -36.33 12.67
CA LEU A 360 -8.34 -36.26 14.12
C LEU A 360 -8.16 -34.83 14.66
N ILE A 361 -7.13 -34.12 14.21
CA ILE A 361 -6.86 -32.73 14.62
C ILE A 361 -8.02 -31.83 14.21
N LYS A 362 -8.48 -31.97 12.97
CA LYS A 362 -9.56 -31.15 12.40
C LYS A 362 -10.87 -31.31 13.17
N GLU A 363 -11.26 -32.56 13.44
CA GLU A 363 -12.46 -32.88 14.20
C GLU A 363 -12.40 -32.29 15.62
N ASN A 364 -11.29 -32.47 16.33
CA ASN A 364 -11.19 -32.02 17.73
C ASN A 364 -11.01 -30.50 17.85
N LEU A 365 -10.15 -29.89 17.03
CA LEU A 365 -9.85 -28.46 17.19
C LEU A 365 -10.99 -27.55 16.77
N SER A 366 -11.84 -27.97 15.82
CA SER A 366 -12.98 -27.17 15.37
C SER A 366 -13.95 -26.86 16.52
N ASP A 367 -14.24 -27.86 17.35
CA ASP A 367 -15.12 -27.70 18.51
C ASP A 367 -14.45 -26.94 19.66
N LEU A 368 -13.14 -27.14 19.84
CA LEU A 368 -12.38 -26.51 20.93
C LEU A 368 -12.03 -25.05 20.66
N ALA A 369 -12.03 -24.62 19.39
CA ALA A 369 -11.63 -23.28 18.98
C ALA A 369 -12.51 -22.16 19.57
N GLN A 370 -13.81 -22.42 19.75
CA GLN A 370 -14.78 -21.50 20.36
C GLN A 370 -14.67 -20.05 19.85
N GLY A 371 -14.48 -19.88 18.53
CA GLY A 371 -14.33 -18.58 17.89
C GLY A 371 -12.96 -17.91 18.05
N ASN A 372 -11.95 -18.60 18.61
CA ASN A 372 -10.62 -18.04 18.84
C ASN A 372 -9.60 -18.59 17.82
N ALA A 373 -9.46 -17.88 16.71
CA ALA A 373 -8.52 -18.18 15.63
C ALA A 373 -7.05 -18.10 16.10
N MET A 374 -6.72 -17.18 17.01
CA MET A 374 -5.37 -17.06 17.57
C MET A 374 -4.98 -18.30 18.38
N TRP A 375 -5.87 -18.77 19.25
CA TRP A 375 -5.69 -20.02 20.00
C TRP A 375 -5.50 -21.20 19.04
N THR A 376 -6.35 -21.30 18.02
CA THR A 376 -6.28 -22.37 17.02
C THR A 376 -4.92 -22.40 16.33
N ARG A 377 -4.43 -21.23 15.90
CA ARG A 377 -3.09 -21.08 15.32
C ARG A 377 -2.00 -21.49 16.30
N MET A 378 -2.07 -21.06 17.56
CA MET A 378 -1.09 -21.41 18.59
C MET A 378 -1.03 -22.92 18.81
N VAL A 379 -2.18 -23.60 18.88
CA VAL A 379 -2.23 -25.06 19.06
C VAL A 379 -1.61 -25.78 17.86
N VAL A 380 -1.95 -25.39 16.63
CA VAL A 380 -1.34 -25.97 15.42
C VAL A 380 0.17 -25.73 15.38
N ASP A 381 0.63 -24.53 15.78
CA ASP A 381 2.06 -24.23 15.90
C ASP A 381 2.73 -25.09 16.97
N LEU A 382 2.08 -25.34 18.12
CA LEU A 382 2.60 -26.21 19.16
C LEU A 382 2.72 -27.67 18.70
N ILE A 383 1.73 -28.19 17.97
CA ILE A 383 1.79 -29.53 17.36
C ILE A 383 3.01 -29.64 16.46
N ARG A 384 3.21 -28.65 15.59
CA ARG A 384 4.34 -28.59 14.66
C ARG A 384 5.68 -28.55 15.40
N ILE A 385 5.82 -27.68 16.40
CA ILE A 385 7.05 -27.51 17.18
C ILE A 385 7.39 -28.77 17.98
N ARG A 386 6.39 -29.41 18.59
CA ARG A 386 6.58 -30.66 19.35
C ARG A 386 6.80 -31.88 18.46
N GLY A 387 6.53 -31.78 17.15
CA GLY A 387 6.71 -32.88 16.20
C GLY A 387 5.80 -34.08 16.51
N VAL A 388 4.60 -33.85 17.04
CA VAL A 388 3.65 -34.93 17.36
C VAL A 388 3.06 -35.47 16.06
N LYS A 389 3.45 -36.70 15.67
CA LYS A 389 3.06 -37.31 14.38
C LYS A 389 2.18 -38.55 14.51
N ALA A 390 2.30 -39.28 15.63
CA ALA A 390 1.58 -40.52 15.85
C ALA A 390 0.19 -40.25 16.45
N LYS A 391 -0.79 -41.07 16.08
CA LYS A 391 -2.20 -40.92 16.47
C LYS A 391 -2.41 -40.88 17.99
N MET A 392 -1.94 -41.89 18.73
CA MET A 392 -2.17 -41.96 20.18
C MET A 392 -1.51 -40.80 20.97
N PRO A 393 -0.26 -40.39 20.70
CA PRO A 393 0.28 -39.15 21.27
C PRO A 393 -0.51 -37.89 20.91
N MET A 394 -1.06 -37.81 19.70
CA MET A 394 -1.91 -36.69 19.28
C MET A 394 -3.23 -36.66 20.06
N GLU A 395 -3.92 -37.79 20.22
CA GLU A 395 -5.16 -37.88 20.99
C GLU A 395 -4.96 -37.42 22.44
N ARG A 396 -3.86 -37.85 23.08
CA ARG A 396 -3.49 -37.39 24.43
C ARG A 396 -3.23 -35.89 24.47
N PHE A 397 -2.45 -35.39 23.51
CA PHE A 397 -2.15 -33.96 23.41
C PHE A 397 -3.43 -33.12 23.30
N LEU A 398 -4.34 -33.50 22.40
CA LEU A 398 -5.61 -32.79 22.19
C LEU A 398 -6.52 -32.84 23.42
N LYS A 399 -6.55 -33.96 24.14
CA LYS A 399 -7.33 -34.12 25.39
C LYS A 399 -6.84 -33.22 26.52
N ASP A 400 -5.53 -32.98 26.59
CA ASP A 400 -4.90 -32.18 27.64
C ASP A 400 -4.82 -30.67 27.28
N LEU A 401 -5.38 -30.26 26.12
CA LEU A 401 -5.35 -28.87 25.68
C LEU A 401 -6.21 -27.96 26.58
N PRO A 402 -5.67 -26.82 27.03
CA PRO A 402 -6.46 -25.80 27.69
C PRO A 402 -7.35 -25.09 26.66
N LEU A 403 -8.64 -24.95 26.99
CA LEU A 403 -9.61 -24.20 26.18
C LEU A 403 -9.21 -22.71 26.05
N PRO A 404 -9.65 -22.01 24.99
CA PRO A 404 -9.34 -20.60 24.76
C PRO A 404 -9.64 -19.69 25.96
N HIS A 405 -10.80 -19.86 26.60
CA HIS A 405 -11.19 -19.08 27.79
C HIS A 405 -10.36 -19.41 29.05
N LYS A 406 -9.60 -20.51 29.03
CA LYS A 406 -8.64 -20.91 30.08
C LYS A 406 -7.20 -20.52 29.73
N LEU A 407 -6.96 -19.75 28.67
CA LEU A 407 -5.63 -19.27 28.33
C LEU A 407 -4.98 -18.47 29.47
N SER A 408 -5.76 -17.70 30.24
CA SER A 408 -5.27 -17.04 31.45
C SER A 408 -4.67 -18.03 32.45
N LYS A 409 -5.37 -19.15 32.69
CA LYS A 409 -4.85 -20.25 33.51
C LYS A 409 -3.60 -20.88 32.90
N LEU A 410 -3.56 -21.10 31.57
CA LEU A 410 -2.36 -21.60 30.91
C LEU A 410 -1.17 -20.65 31.06
N TYR A 411 -1.36 -19.35 30.84
CA TYR A 411 -0.31 -18.35 31.01
C TYR A 411 0.16 -18.29 32.46
N ASN A 412 -0.75 -18.39 33.43
CA ASN A 412 -0.40 -18.50 34.84
C ASN A 412 0.42 -19.76 35.12
N ASP A 413 -0.02 -20.93 34.63
CA ASP A 413 0.69 -22.19 34.80
C ASP A 413 2.08 -22.17 34.14
N LEU A 414 2.21 -21.54 32.96
CA LEU A 414 3.49 -21.35 32.27
C LEU A 414 4.41 -20.40 33.04
N LEU A 415 3.88 -19.27 33.52
CA LEU A 415 4.64 -18.31 34.30
C LEU A 415 5.14 -18.97 35.59
N SER A 416 4.25 -19.65 36.32
CA SER A 416 4.55 -20.49 37.48
C SER A 416 5.64 -21.52 37.22
N ARG A 417 5.59 -22.23 36.08
CA ARG A 417 6.63 -23.20 35.70
C ARG A 417 7.96 -22.53 35.39
N CYS A 418 7.97 -21.46 34.60
CA CYS A 418 9.17 -20.70 34.24
C CYS A 418 9.83 -20.06 35.46
N THR A 419 9.05 -19.74 36.50
CA THR A 419 9.55 -19.18 37.75
C THR A 419 9.82 -20.26 38.79
N SER A 420 9.72 -21.55 38.45
CA SER A 420 9.87 -22.70 39.37
C SER A 420 8.97 -22.61 40.61
N ASN A 421 7.80 -21.97 40.50
CA ASN A 421 6.91 -21.59 41.60
C ASN A 421 7.58 -20.77 42.71
N ASP A 422 8.74 -20.17 42.44
CA ASP A 422 9.44 -19.32 43.38
C ASP A 422 8.81 -17.90 43.41
N PRO A 423 8.42 -17.38 44.58
CA PRO A 423 7.79 -16.06 44.69
C PRO A 423 8.65 -14.90 44.23
N GLU A 424 9.97 -14.96 44.41
CA GLU A 424 10.89 -13.90 43.98
C GLU A 424 11.02 -13.88 42.46
N ASN A 425 11.22 -15.05 41.84
CA ASN A 425 11.25 -15.18 40.40
C ASN A 425 9.92 -14.76 39.76
N LEU A 426 8.78 -15.10 40.38
CA LEU A 426 7.46 -14.67 39.91
C LEU A 426 7.33 -13.14 39.96
N LYS A 427 7.83 -12.50 41.02
CA LYS A 427 7.86 -11.05 41.15
C LYS A 427 8.75 -10.43 40.06
N LEU A 428 9.95 -10.96 39.82
CA LEU A 428 10.86 -10.46 38.78
C LEU A 428 10.26 -10.61 37.38
N ALA A 429 9.69 -11.77 37.06
CA ALA A 429 9.02 -12.01 35.78
C ALA A 429 7.81 -11.09 35.59
N SER A 430 7.02 -10.85 36.64
CA SER A 430 5.89 -9.91 36.59
C SER A 430 6.36 -8.48 36.32
N ILE A 431 7.44 -8.03 36.97
CA ILE A 431 8.04 -6.71 36.72
C ILE A 431 8.54 -6.63 35.28
N ALA A 432 9.23 -7.68 34.80
CA ALA A 432 9.74 -7.73 33.42
C ALA A 432 8.61 -7.57 32.40
N LEU A 433 7.52 -8.32 32.56
CA LEU A 433 6.36 -8.23 31.69
C LEU A 433 5.69 -6.85 31.75
N LYS A 434 5.57 -6.25 32.94
CA LYS A 434 5.04 -4.89 33.10
C LYS A 434 5.92 -3.85 32.42
N VAL A 435 7.24 -3.95 32.54
CA VAL A 435 8.20 -3.07 31.86
C VAL A 435 8.04 -3.22 30.34
N LEU A 436 8.06 -4.46 29.83
CA LEU A 436 7.89 -4.72 28.40
C LEU A 436 6.55 -4.22 27.85
N ALA A 437 5.49 -4.27 28.66
CA ALA A 437 4.16 -3.79 28.25
C ALA A 437 4.08 -2.27 28.06
N ILE A 438 4.96 -1.49 28.70
CA ILE A 438 4.93 -0.02 28.65
C ILE A 438 6.10 0.59 27.86
N THR A 439 7.09 -0.21 27.48
CA THR A 439 8.27 0.27 26.76
C THR A 439 7.94 0.59 25.31
N ARG A 440 8.26 1.82 24.87
CA ARG A 440 8.02 2.31 23.50
C ARG A 440 9.01 1.81 22.46
N ARG A 441 10.09 1.14 22.89
CA ARG A 441 11.07 0.49 22.01
C ARG A 441 11.45 -0.87 22.56
N PRO A 442 11.91 -1.80 21.71
CA PRO A 442 12.52 -3.04 22.18
C PRO A 442 13.67 -2.74 23.15
N LEU A 443 13.68 -3.43 24.28
CA LEU A 443 14.78 -3.41 25.24
C LEU A 443 15.78 -4.52 24.92
N SER A 444 17.06 -4.22 25.07
CA SER A 444 18.08 -5.27 25.18
C SER A 444 17.88 -6.06 26.47
N MET A 445 18.40 -7.30 26.49
CA MET A 445 18.35 -8.15 27.69
C MET A 445 18.96 -7.45 28.92
N LEU A 446 20.03 -6.68 28.73
CA LEU A 446 20.70 -5.96 29.80
C LEU A 446 19.84 -4.80 30.33
N GLU A 447 19.21 -4.03 29.44
CA GLU A 447 18.30 -2.95 29.83
C GLU A 447 17.09 -3.47 30.60
N LEU A 448 16.51 -4.58 30.14
CA LEU A 448 15.40 -5.23 30.86
C LEU A 448 15.84 -5.72 32.24
N ALA A 449 17.02 -6.36 32.34
CA ALA A 449 17.55 -6.83 33.61
C ALA A 449 17.71 -5.68 34.62
N TRP A 450 18.32 -4.56 34.22
CA TRP A 450 18.46 -3.39 35.08
C TRP A 450 17.11 -2.79 35.49
N ALA A 451 16.18 -2.64 34.55
CA ALA A 451 14.84 -2.13 34.82
C ALA A 451 14.09 -3.00 35.84
N VAL A 452 14.20 -4.33 35.70
CA VAL A 452 13.59 -5.30 36.61
C VAL A 452 14.22 -5.22 38.01
N THR A 453 15.54 -5.16 38.09
CA THR A 453 16.26 -5.06 39.38
C THR A 453 15.91 -3.77 40.13
N LEU A 454 15.80 -2.63 39.42
CA LEU A 454 15.32 -1.37 39.99
C LEU A 454 13.85 -1.47 40.43
N GLY A 455 12.98 -2.02 39.58
CA GLY A 455 11.56 -2.20 39.91
C GLY A 455 11.29 -3.15 41.08
N ALA A 456 12.21 -4.09 41.34
CA ALA A 456 12.12 -5.03 42.45
C ALA A 456 12.51 -4.41 43.81
N ASN A 457 13.36 -3.38 43.80
CA ASN A 457 13.96 -2.73 44.96
C ASN A 457 13.36 -1.33 45.21
N ARG A 458 12.48 -1.21 46.22
CA ARG A 458 11.81 0.06 46.55
C ARG A 458 12.72 1.16 47.10
N HIS A 459 13.96 0.83 47.46
CA HIS A 459 14.91 1.74 48.11
C HIS A 459 16.06 2.18 47.20
N ILE A 460 16.13 1.68 45.96
CA ILE A 460 17.24 1.93 45.06
C ILE A 460 16.69 2.55 43.77
N THR A 461 17.04 3.81 43.53
CA THR A 461 16.51 4.60 42.41
C THR A 461 17.52 4.80 41.28
N THR A 462 18.76 4.32 41.42
CA THR A 462 19.81 4.49 40.41
C THR A 462 20.56 3.17 40.15
N VAL A 463 21.01 2.99 38.91
CA VAL A 463 21.82 1.83 38.49
C VAL A 463 23.13 1.77 39.27
N GLY A 464 23.74 2.93 39.56
CA GLY A 464 24.99 3.00 40.33
C GLY A 464 24.84 2.64 41.80
N ALA A 465 23.63 2.61 42.35
CA ALA A 465 23.36 2.14 43.71
C ALA A 465 23.01 0.63 43.77
N LEU A 466 22.94 -0.04 42.62
CA LEU A 466 22.78 -1.49 42.49
C LEU A 466 24.09 -2.22 42.17
N ALA A 467 25.08 -1.51 41.64
CA ALA A 467 26.43 -2.02 41.35
C ALA A 467 27.29 -1.98 42.62
#